data_AF-A0A412HPE6-F1
#
_entry.id   AF-A0A412HPE6-F1
#
_cell.length_a   1.000
_cell.length_b   1.000
_cell.length_c   1.000
_cell.angle_alpha   90.00
_cell.angle_beta   90.00
_cell.angle_gamma   90.00
#
_symmetry.space_group_name_H-M   'P 1'
#
loop_
_entity.id
_entity.type
_entity.pdbx_description
1 polymer ?
#
loop_
_entity_poly.entity_id
_entity_poly.type
_entity_poly.pdbx_seq_one_letter_code
_entity_poly.pdbx_strand_id
1 'polypeptide(L)'
;MQEALKTLEAAKDAASPEKLAKIDDDIAAFQEIYDMVVTEAAKRREPLPAMQANVDAAQAKYDEAINRVSELQAKLDKKLEALKALEALGDEELVETTKQQIKQLRSEIVTAKAQEDSCKTGLRERHDGLKRQERQVNDCERAAEKYKAHTDQFIAWRDALLDNLKKAQTAYDDACKAYEEAKAAADKATSPEITQPTETTPPSNSAQPAEATQPTGSSATGKNTPPSSTKQANSSSGKQADTTVGKLANTGDTAPSAIALAAIAAAGLGITATATRRIRNSK
;
A
#
# COMPACT_ATOMS: atom_id res chain seq x y z
N MET A 1 -18.19 35.78 -9.05
CA MET A 1 -19.25 34.89 -9.57
C MET A 1 -18.88 34.26 -10.91
N GLN A 2 -18.63 35.02 -11.98
CA GLN A 2 -18.31 34.45 -13.31
C GLN A 2 -17.08 33.52 -13.31
N GLU A 3 -16.00 33.89 -12.63
CA GLU A 3 -14.82 33.00 -12.49
C GLU A 3 -15.16 31.70 -11.76
N ALA A 4 -15.98 31.76 -10.69
CA ALA A 4 -16.41 30.56 -9.97
C ALA A 4 -17.31 29.65 -10.83
N LEU A 5 -18.16 30.24 -11.69
CA LEU A 5 -18.96 29.49 -12.66
C LEU A 5 -18.07 28.73 -13.65
N LYS A 6 -17.05 29.39 -14.18
CA LYS A 6 -16.07 28.78 -15.10
C LYS A 6 -15.33 27.61 -14.44
N THR A 7 -14.92 27.76 -13.17
CA THR A 7 -14.31 26.66 -12.40
C THR A 7 -15.29 25.50 -12.19
N LEU A 8 -16.55 25.79 -11.89
CA LEU A 8 -17.59 24.77 -11.72
C LEU A 8 -17.87 24.01 -13.03
N GLU A 9 -17.97 24.70 -14.16
CA GLU A 9 -18.16 24.06 -15.48
C GLU A 9 -16.99 23.14 -15.82
N ALA A 10 -15.75 23.58 -15.59
CA ALA A 10 -14.57 22.74 -15.79
C ALA A 10 -14.57 21.50 -14.88
N ALA A 11 -14.98 21.66 -13.61
CA ALA A 11 -15.08 20.54 -12.68
C ALA A 11 -16.21 19.56 -13.05
N LYS A 12 -17.36 20.07 -13.54
CA LYS A 12 -18.47 19.25 -14.06
C LYS A 12 -18.08 18.47 -15.30
N ASP A 13 -17.31 19.07 -16.20
CA ASP A 13 -16.77 18.34 -17.36
C ASP A 13 -15.76 17.27 -16.91
N ALA A 14 -14.84 17.59 -15.99
CA ALA A 14 -13.84 16.63 -15.51
C ALA A 14 -14.47 15.44 -14.77
N ALA A 15 -15.51 15.70 -13.96
CA ALA A 15 -16.27 14.71 -13.20
C ALA A 15 -17.62 14.38 -13.87
N SER A 16 -17.67 14.38 -15.21
CA SER A 16 -18.93 14.08 -15.92
C SER A 16 -19.37 12.64 -15.62
N PRO A 17 -20.68 12.36 -15.62
CA PRO A 17 -21.19 11.00 -15.37
C PRO A 17 -20.54 9.94 -16.28
N GLU A 18 -20.31 10.26 -17.55
CA GLU A 18 -19.67 9.35 -18.50
C GLU A 18 -18.20 9.06 -18.16
N LYS A 19 -17.44 10.08 -17.73
CA LYS A 19 -16.04 9.90 -17.33
C LYS A 19 -15.93 9.11 -16.02
N LEU A 20 -16.80 9.40 -15.05
CA LEU A 20 -16.86 8.66 -13.79
C LEU A 20 -17.28 7.20 -14.01
N ALA A 21 -18.30 6.95 -14.83
CA ALA A 21 -18.72 5.59 -15.16
C ALA A 21 -17.59 4.78 -15.80
N LYS A 22 -16.82 5.38 -16.71
CA LYS A 22 -15.65 4.73 -17.29
C LYS A 22 -14.58 4.39 -16.25
N ILE A 23 -14.34 5.27 -15.27
CA ILE A 23 -13.41 5.00 -14.17
C ILE A 23 -13.91 3.84 -13.31
N ASP A 24 -15.21 3.80 -13.01
CA ASP A 24 -15.81 2.71 -12.26
C ASP A 24 -15.72 1.37 -13.01
N ASP A 25 -15.91 1.37 -14.34
CA ASP A 25 -15.70 0.20 -15.19
C ASP A 25 -14.24 -0.28 -15.15
N ASP A 26 -13.27 0.64 -15.24
CA ASP A 26 -11.83 0.32 -15.15
C ASP A 26 -11.48 -0.26 -13.76
N ILE A 27 -12.01 0.32 -12.68
CA ILE A 27 -11.87 -0.19 -11.31
C ILE A 27 -12.40 -1.61 -11.21
N ALA A 28 -13.61 -1.86 -11.74
CA ALA A 28 -14.23 -3.19 -11.72
C ALA A 28 -13.40 -4.21 -12.51
N ALA A 29 -12.90 -3.83 -13.69
CA ALA A 29 -12.05 -4.69 -14.52
C ALA A 29 -10.72 -5.03 -13.83
N PHE A 30 -10.06 -4.07 -13.18
CA PHE A 30 -8.83 -4.35 -12.44
C PHE A 30 -9.08 -5.22 -11.21
N GLN A 31 -10.21 -5.02 -10.52
CA GLN A 31 -10.61 -5.84 -9.38
C GLN A 31 -10.89 -7.29 -9.80
N GLU A 32 -11.58 -7.51 -10.93
CA GLU A 32 -11.82 -8.86 -11.47
C GLU A 32 -10.51 -9.57 -11.79
N ILE A 33 -9.55 -8.87 -12.42
CA ILE A 33 -8.24 -9.45 -12.72
C ILE A 33 -7.47 -9.74 -11.43
N TYR A 34 -7.51 -8.84 -10.44
CA TYR A 34 -6.92 -9.07 -9.13
C TYR A 34 -7.44 -10.36 -8.50
N ASP A 35 -8.77 -10.53 -8.41
CA ASP A 35 -9.40 -11.69 -7.80
C ASP A 35 -9.04 -12.99 -8.54
N MET A 36 -9.00 -12.94 -9.87
CA MET A 36 -8.56 -14.06 -10.71
C MET A 36 -7.10 -14.44 -10.42
N VAL A 37 -6.20 -13.46 -10.35
CA VAL A 37 -4.75 -13.70 -10.12
C VAL A 37 -4.48 -14.19 -8.69
N VAL A 38 -5.19 -13.66 -7.68
CA VAL A 38 -5.11 -14.14 -6.30
C VAL A 38 -5.56 -15.61 -6.21
N THR A 39 -6.65 -15.94 -6.89
CA THR A 39 -7.13 -17.32 -6.97
C THR A 39 -6.11 -18.24 -7.64
N GLU A 40 -5.49 -17.80 -8.73
CA GLU A 40 -4.44 -18.55 -9.42
C GLU A 40 -3.18 -18.72 -8.56
N ALA A 41 -2.77 -17.69 -7.82
CA ALA A 41 -1.67 -17.77 -6.86
C ALA A 41 -1.94 -18.84 -5.80
N ALA A 42 -3.15 -18.89 -5.24
CA ALA A 42 -3.56 -19.88 -4.26
C ALA A 42 -3.48 -21.31 -4.84
N LYS A 43 -4.00 -21.53 -6.06
CA LYS A 43 -3.91 -22.82 -6.76
C LYS A 43 -2.46 -23.26 -6.99
N ARG A 44 -1.57 -22.33 -7.36
CA ARG A 44 -0.14 -22.63 -7.57
C ARG A 44 0.61 -22.88 -6.28
N ARG A 45 0.16 -22.32 -5.16
CA ARG A 45 0.76 -22.52 -3.84
C ARG A 45 0.38 -23.88 -3.24
N GLU A 46 -0.82 -24.38 -3.54
CA GLU A 46 -1.34 -25.66 -3.04
C GLU A 46 -0.35 -26.85 -3.13
N PRO A 47 0.37 -27.11 -4.25
CA PRO A 47 1.29 -28.25 -4.33
C PRO A 47 2.63 -28.07 -3.59
N LEU A 48 2.97 -26.86 -3.14
CA LEU A 48 4.30 -26.58 -2.55
C LEU A 48 4.64 -27.48 -1.35
N PRO A 49 3.73 -27.72 -0.38
CA PRO A 49 4.04 -28.62 0.74
C PRO A 49 4.36 -30.05 0.30
N ALA A 50 3.64 -30.58 -0.69
CA ALA A 50 3.90 -31.91 -1.24
C ALA A 50 5.23 -31.94 -2.03
N MET A 51 5.55 -30.86 -2.76
CA MET A 51 6.85 -30.73 -3.41
C MET A 51 8.00 -30.67 -2.40
N GLN A 52 7.83 -29.96 -1.29
CA GLN A 52 8.81 -29.92 -0.21
C GLN A 52 9.00 -31.30 0.44
N ALA A 53 7.91 -32.01 0.76
CA ALA A 53 7.99 -33.38 1.27
C ALA A 53 8.71 -34.33 0.30
N ASN A 54 8.55 -34.11 -1.01
CA ASN A 54 9.31 -34.83 -2.03
C ASN A 54 10.81 -34.46 -2.01
N VAL A 55 11.18 -33.21 -1.78
CA VAL A 55 12.58 -32.82 -1.58
C VAL A 55 13.15 -33.52 -0.35
N ASP A 56 12.45 -33.46 0.78
CA ASP A 56 12.89 -34.07 2.04
C ASP A 56 13.05 -35.60 1.91
N ALA A 57 12.12 -36.28 1.23
CA ALA A 57 12.22 -37.70 0.96
C ALA A 57 13.39 -38.05 0.00
N ALA A 58 13.70 -37.18 -0.96
CA ALA A 58 14.86 -37.36 -1.83
C ALA A 58 16.18 -37.12 -1.06
N GLN A 59 16.19 -36.15 -0.16
CA GLN A 59 17.33 -35.86 0.72
C GLN A 59 17.65 -37.06 1.59
N ALA A 60 16.64 -37.65 2.25
CA ALA A 60 16.83 -38.84 3.08
C ALA A 60 17.45 -40.02 2.31
N LYS A 61 17.03 -40.25 1.06
CA LYS A 61 17.61 -41.29 0.19
C LYS A 61 19.04 -40.98 -0.23
N TYR A 62 19.36 -39.71 -0.43
CA TYR A 62 20.72 -39.29 -0.75
C TYR A 62 21.65 -39.48 0.46
N ASP A 63 21.19 -39.11 1.66
CA ASP A 63 21.94 -39.31 2.90
C ASP A 63 22.16 -40.80 3.20
N GLU A 64 21.14 -41.64 2.98
CA GLU A 64 21.26 -43.10 3.08
C GLU A 64 22.32 -43.66 2.10
N ALA A 65 22.33 -43.18 0.85
CA ALA A 65 23.31 -43.60 -0.15
C ALA A 65 24.74 -43.19 0.24
N ILE A 66 24.93 -41.97 0.77
CA ILE A 66 26.22 -41.51 1.32
C ILE A 66 26.66 -42.44 2.45
N ASN A 67 25.77 -42.72 3.42
CA ASN A 67 26.08 -43.58 4.55
C ASN A 67 26.49 -44.98 4.09
N ARG A 68 25.79 -45.55 3.10
CA ARG A 68 26.13 -46.86 2.52
C ARG A 68 27.53 -46.87 1.90
N VAL A 69 27.91 -45.82 1.18
CA VAL A 69 29.27 -45.67 0.62
C VAL A 69 30.31 -45.59 1.74
N SER A 70 30.07 -44.78 2.78
CA SER A 70 30.96 -44.67 3.93
C SER A 70 31.15 -45.99 4.67
N GLU A 71 30.06 -46.73 4.92
CA GLU A 71 30.11 -48.04 5.57
C GLU A 71 30.92 -49.07 4.76
N LEU A 72 30.72 -49.10 3.44
CA LEU A 72 31.47 -50.00 2.56
C LEU A 72 32.95 -49.64 2.53
N GLN A 73 33.28 -48.36 2.50
CA GLN A 73 34.66 -47.88 2.56
C GLN A 73 35.32 -48.30 3.87
N ALA A 74 34.64 -48.13 5.02
CA ALA A 74 35.16 -48.58 6.31
C ALA A 74 35.36 -50.10 6.39
N LYS A 75 34.48 -50.89 5.75
CA LYS A 75 34.65 -52.35 5.63
C LYS A 75 35.86 -52.70 4.76
N LEU A 76 36.06 -51.99 3.65
CA LEU A 76 37.22 -52.16 2.78
C LEU A 76 38.53 -51.88 3.53
N ASP A 77 38.60 -50.78 4.28
CA ASP A 77 39.80 -50.40 5.03
C ASP A 77 40.15 -51.46 6.09
N LYS A 78 39.16 -51.97 6.83
CA LYS A 78 39.36 -53.09 7.78
C LYS A 78 39.89 -54.36 7.09
N LYS A 79 39.38 -54.68 5.90
CA LYS A 79 39.83 -55.86 5.14
C LYS A 79 41.25 -55.69 4.60
N LEU A 80 41.63 -54.48 4.20
CA LEU A 80 42.99 -54.17 3.80
C LEU A 80 43.97 -54.33 4.98
N GLU A 81 43.61 -53.90 6.18
CA GLU A 81 44.43 -54.14 7.37
C GLU A 81 44.52 -55.63 7.73
N ALA A 82 43.41 -56.37 7.63
CA ALA A 82 43.42 -57.82 7.85
C ALA A 82 44.30 -58.55 6.82
N LEU A 83 44.29 -58.13 5.55
CA LEU A 83 45.14 -58.70 4.52
C LEU A 83 46.62 -58.53 4.87
N LYS A 84 47.05 -57.34 5.28
CA LYS A 84 48.43 -57.08 5.71
C LYS A 84 48.87 -57.99 6.86
N ALA A 85 47.99 -58.23 7.84
CA ALA A 85 48.26 -59.10 8.97
C ALA A 85 48.39 -60.58 8.54
N LEU A 86 47.55 -61.04 7.62
CA LEU A 86 47.61 -62.40 7.06
C LEU A 86 48.87 -62.63 6.21
N GLU A 87 49.24 -61.64 5.40
CA GLU A 87 50.48 -61.68 4.60
C GLU A 87 51.72 -61.80 5.50
N ALA A 88 51.71 -61.15 6.68
CA ALA A 88 52.80 -61.28 7.65
C ALA A 88 52.85 -62.66 8.34
N LEU A 89 51.73 -63.38 8.41
CA LEU A 89 51.63 -64.73 8.98
C LEU A 89 51.98 -65.83 7.97
N GLY A 90 51.94 -65.54 6.66
CA GLY A 90 52.29 -66.48 5.59
C GLY A 90 51.21 -67.52 5.26
N ASP A 91 49.95 -67.28 5.64
CA ASP A 91 48.82 -68.15 5.29
C ASP A 91 48.26 -67.77 3.90
N GLU A 92 48.81 -68.40 2.87
CA GLU A 92 48.52 -68.06 1.47
C GLU A 92 47.04 -68.28 1.08
N GLU A 93 46.38 -69.28 1.68
CA GLU A 93 44.97 -69.58 1.39
C GLU A 93 44.05 -68.48 1.92
N LEU A 94 44.28 -68.02 3.16
CA LEU A 94 43.52 -66.91 3.75
C LEU A 94 43.82 -65.58 3.07
N VAL A 95 45.07 -65.38 2.61
CA VAL A 95 45.48 -64.20 1.83
C VAL A 95 44.69 -64.11 0.52
N GLU A 96 44.67 -65.16 -0.30
CA GLU A 96 43.94 -65.15 -1.58
C GLU A 96 42.44 -64.99 -1.39
N THR A 97 41.85 -65.66 -0.38
CA THR A 97 40.44 -65.49 -0.02
C THR A 97 40.13 -64.03 0.34
N THR A 98 40.99 -63.38 1.13
CA THR A 98 40.82 -61.98 1.54
C THR A 98 40.98 -61.02 0.36
N LYS A 99 41.92 -61.26 -0.56
CA LYS A 99 42.06 -60.47 -1.80
C LYS A 99 40.79 -60.55 -2.65
N GLN A 100 40.17 -61.71 -2.76
CA GLN A 100 38.91 -61.87 -3.50
C GLN A 100 37.76 -61.10 -2.84
N GLN A 101 37.65 -61.15 -1.51
CA GLN A 101 36.67 -60.34 -0.76
C GLN A 101 36.90 -58.84 -0.94
N ILE A 102 38.16 -58.37 -0.97
CA ILE A 102 38.50 -56.97 -1.25
C ILE A 102 38.07 -56.56 -2.66
N LYS A 103 38.30 -57.41 -3.68
CA LYS A 103 37.83 -57.16 -5.05
C LYS A 103 36.31 -57.01 -5.10
N GLN A 104 35.58 -57.88 -4.39
CA GLN A 104 34.13 -57.81 -4.28
C GLN A 104 33.66 -56.51 -3.62
N LEU A 105 34.24 -56.13 -2.47
CA LEU A 105 33.92 -54.87 -1.78
C LEU A 105 34.17 -53.64 -2.66
N ARG A 106 35.27 -53.62 -3.43
CA ARG A 106 35.55 -52.53 -4.36
C ARG A 106 34.47 -52.40 -5.44
N SER A 107 33.96 -53.52 -5.95
CA SER A 107 32.84 -53.53 -6.92
C SER A 107 31.54 -53.03 -6.30
N GLU A 108 31.23 -53.44 -5.06
CA GLU A 108 30.07 -52.93 -4.32
C GLU A 108 30.16 -51.42 -4.07
N ILE A 109 31.35 -50.90 -3.73
CA ILE A 109 31.57 -49.46 -3.54
C ILE A 109 31.30 -48.68 -4.84
N VAL A 110 31.79 -49.18 -5.98
CA VAL A 110 31.52 -48.53 -7.28
C VAL A 110 30.01 -48.46 -7.56
N THR A 111 29.29 -49.55 -7.27
CA THR A 111 27.83 -49.61 -7.43
C THR A 111 27.12 -48.65 -6.47
N ALA A 112 27.54 -48.60 -5.21
CA ALA A 112 26.97 -47.69 -4.21
C ALA A 112 27.23 -46.21 -4.56
N LYS A 113 28.40 -45.87 -5.08
CA LYS A 113 28.70 -44.51 -5.58
C LYS A 113 27.83 -44.11 -6.77
N ALA A 114 27.60 -45.04 -7.71
CA ALA A 114 26.67 -44.78 -8.81
C ALA A 114 25.24 -44.51 -8.31
N GLN A 115 24.81 -45.22 -7.26
CA GLN A 115 23.53 -44.97 -6.60
C GLN A 115 23.49 -43.61 -5.88
N GLU A 116 24.56 -43.24 -5.17
CA GLU A 116 24.72 -41.91 -4.55
C GLU A 116 24.58 -40.78 -5.60
N ASP A 117 25.29 -40.88 -6.72
CA ASP A 117 25.22 -39.90 -7.82
C ASP A 117 23.81 -39.82 -8.44
N SER A 118 23.13 -40.96 -8.56
CA SER A 118 21.73 -41.02 -9.01
C SER A 118 20.80 -40.29 -8.03
N CYS A 119 20.90 -40.59 -6.73
CA CYS A 119 20.13 -39.90 -5.68
C CYS A 119 20.40 -38.39 -5.68
N LYS A 120 21.67 -37.97 -5.83
CA LYS A 120 22.07 -36.56 -5.91
C LYS A 120 21.40 -35.84 -7.06
N THR A 121 21.36 -36.49 -8.23
CA THR A 121 20.72 -35.95 -9.43
C THR A 121 19.21 -35.80 -9.22
N GLY A 122 18.54 -36.84 -8.69
CA GLY A 122 17.12 -36.78 -8.39
C GLY A 122 16.75 -35.71 -7.34
N LEU A 123 17.58 -35.53 -6.31
CA LEU A 123 17.41 -34.47 -5.32
C LEU A 123 17.50 -33.08 -5.96
N ARG A 124 18.49 -32.85 -6.84
CA ARG A 124 18.62 -31.58 -7.58
C ARG A 124 17.38 -31.28 -8.41
N GLU A 125 16.87 -32.26 -9.15
CA GLU A 125 15.68 -32.09 -9.99
C GLU A 125 14.44 -31.70 -9.17
N ARG A 126 14.28 -32.30 -7.98
CA ARG A 126 13.21 -31.98 -7.03
C ARG A 126 13.33 -30.55 -6.53
N HIS A 127 14.53 -30.12 -6.13
CA HIS A 127 14.80 -28.74 -5.73
C HIS A 127 14.51 -27.74 -6.85
N ASP A 128 14.96 -28.02 -8.07
CA ASP A 128 14.71 -27.15 -9.22
C ASP A 128 13.22 -27.07 -9.56
N GLY A 129 12.50 -28.18 -9.40
CA GLY A 129 11.04 -28.25 -9.52
C GLY A 129 10.34 -27.34 -8.50
N LEU A 130 10.66 -27.49 -7.21
CA LEU A 130 10.12 -26.68 -6.13
C LEU A 130 10.40 -25.18 -6.38
N LYS A 131 11.65 -24.83 -6.67
CA LYS A 131 12.06 -23.43 -6.92
C LYS A 131 11.35 -22.82 -8.14
N ARG A 132 11.05 -23.63 -9.18
CA ARG A 132 10.24 -23.15 -10.32
C ARG A 132 8.81 -22.87 -9.89
N GLN A 133 8.21 -23.74 -9.08
CA GLN A 133 6.86 -23.55 -8.58
C GLN A 133 6.74 -22.31 -7.68
N GLU A 134 7.67 -22.13 -6.75
CA GLU A 134 7.73 -20.95 -5.87
C GLU A 134 7.83 -19.65 -6.68
N ARG A 135 8.65 -19.62 -7.73
CA ARG A 135 8.72 -18.45 -8.62
C ARG A 135 7.39 -18.14 -9.29
N GLN A 136 6.67 -19.15 -9.77
CA GLN A 136 5.36 -18.95 -10.39
C GLN A 136 4.33 -18.40 -9.40
N VAL A 137 4.37 -18.86 -8.15
CA VAL A 137 3.54 -18.32 -7.06
C VAL A 137 3.86 -16.85 -6.83
N ASN A 138 5.16 -16.52 -6.69
CA ASN A 138 5.61 -15.14 -6.49
C ASN A 138 5.25 -14.22 -7.67
N ASP A 139 5.36 -14.71 -8.91
CA ASP A 139 5.00 -13.95 -10.10
C ASP A 139 3.49 -13.62 -10.12
N CYS A 140 2.63 -14.57 -9.72
CA CYS A 140 1.21 -14.34 -9.55
C CYS A 140 0.92 -13.35 -8.43
N GLU A 141 1.56 -13.49 -7.26
CA GLU A 141 1.36 -12.57 -6.14
C GLU A 141 1.77 -11.14 -6.48
N ARG A 142 2.90 -10.97 -7.16
CA ARG A 142 3.34 -9.66 -7.66
C ARG A 142 2.38 -9.08 -8.69
N ALA A 143 1.80 -9.91 -9.56
CA ALA A 143 0.78 -9.47 -10.49
C ALA A 143 -0.50 -9.02 -9.75
N ALA A 144 -0.93 -9.75 -8.72
CA ALA A 144 -2.06 -9.34 -7.88
C ALA A 144 -1.78 -7.97 -7.21
N GLU A 145 -0.60 -7.78 -6.60
CA GLU A 145 -0.22 -6.50 -6.01
C GLU A 145 -0.29 -5.35 -7.02
N LYS A 146 0.15 -5.59 -8.26
CA LYS A 146 0.09 -4.61 -9.34
C LYS A 146 -1.36 -4.21 -9.66
N TYR A 147 -2.26 -5.18 -9.82
CA TYR A 147 -3.66 -4.88 -10.13
C TYR A 147 -4.37 -4.19 -8.98
N LYS A 148 -4.09 -4.59 -7.73
CA LYS A 148 -4.57 -3.88 -6.55
C LYS A 148 -4.13 -2.41 -6.54
N ALA A 149 -2.85 -2.15 -6.83
CA ALA A 149 -2.34 -0.78 -6.90
C ALA A 149 -3.02 0.04 -8.00
N HIS A 150 -3.36 -0.57 -9.15
CA HIS A 150 -4.15 0.10 -10.18
C HIS A 150 -5.58 0.40 -9.71
N THR A 151 -6.26 -0.55 -9.07
CA THR A 151 -7.58 -0.34 -8.47
C THR A 151 -7.54 0.83 -7.48
N ASP A 152 -6.59 0.83 -6.54
CA ASP A 152 -6.44 1.88 -5.53
C ASP A 152 -6.17 3.26 -6.16
N GLN A 153 -5.34 3.30 -7.21
CA GLN A 153 -5.03 4.52 -7.95
C GLN A 153 -6.28 5.11 -8.63
N PHE A 154 -7.10 4.29 -9.28
CA PHE A 154 -8.29 4.75 -9.97
C PHE A 154 -9.39 5.18 -8.99
N ILE A 155 -9.52 4.49 -7.84
CA ILE A 155 -10.40 4.93 -6.74
C ILE A 155 -9.98 6.31 -6.26
N ALA A 156 -8.69 6.51 -5.97
CA ALA A 156 -8.17 7.81 -5.51
C ALA A 156 -8.40 8.91 -6.56
N TRP A 157 -8.25 8.59 -7.85
CA TRP A 157 -8.51 9.54 -8.93
C TRP A 157 -9.99 9.93 -9.00
N ARG A 158 -10.91 8.96 -8.95
CA ARG A 158 -12.35 9.20 -8.92
C ARG A 158 -12.75 10.10 -7.75
N ASP A 159 -12.25 9.77 -6.56
CA ASP A 159 -12.58 10.49 -5.33
C ASP A 159 -12.04 11.93 -5.38
N ALA A 160 -10.86 12.15 -5.97
CA ALA A 160 -10.31 13.48 -6.20
C ALA A 160 -11.15 14.31 -7.19
N LEU A 161 -11.68 13.69 -8.26
CA LEU A 161 -12.58 14.37 -9.20
C LEU A 161 -13.89 14.80 -8.49
N LEU A 162 -14.47 13.92 -7.69
CA LEU A 162 -15.69 14.19 -6.92
C LEU A 162 -15.47 15.28 -5.87
N ASP A 163 -14.34 15.25 -5.15
CA ASP A 163 -13.99 16.27 -4.18
C ASP A 163 -13.77 17.65 -4.83
N ASN A 164 -13.09 17.70 -5.98
CA ASN A 164 -12.92 18.93 -6.75
C ASN A 164 -14.26 19.50 -7.25
N LEU A 165 -15.16 18.64 -7.74
CA LEU A 165 -16.50 19.04 -8.13
C LEU A 165 -17.28 19.65 -6.95
N LYS A 166 -17.23 19.00 -5.78
CA LYS A 166 -17.87 19.50 -4.56
C LYS A 166 -17.33 20.86 -4.14
N LYS A 167 -16.00 21.02 -4.13
CA LYS A 167 -15.34 22.30 -3.80
C LYS A 167 -15.73 23.41 -4.77
N ALA A 168 -15.77 23.12 -6.07
CA ALA A 168 -16.18 24.09 -7.08
C ALA A 168 -17.65 24.50 -6.93
N GLN A 169 -18.54 23.56 -6.57
CA GLN A 169 -19.94 23.85 -6.31
C GLN A 169 -20.09 24.79 -5.10
N THR A 170 -19.43 24.49 -3.99
CA THR A 170 -19.44 25.37 -2.80
C THR A 170 -18.92 26.77 -3.12
N ALA A 171 -17.80 26.88 -3.85
CA ALA A 171 -17.25 28.18 -4.22
C ALA A 171 -18.19 28.99 -5.13
N TYR A 172 -18.93 28.33 -6.03
CA TYR A 172 -19.94 28.98 -6.86
C TYR A 172 -21.14 29.45 -6.03
N ASP A 173 -21.66 28.62 -5.13
CA ASP A 173 -22.79 28.96 -4.26
C ASP A 173 -22.45 30.15 -3.35
N ASP A 174 -21.25 30.16 -2.75
CA ASP A 174 -20.75 31.27 -1.95
C ASP A 174 -20.60 32.56 -2.78
N ALA A 175 -20.11 32.45 -4.02
CA ALA A 175 -19.98 33.60 -4.92
C ALA A 175 -21.33 34.16 -5.38
N CYS A 176 -22.35 33.31 -5.54
CA CYS A 176 -23.72 33.72 -5.83
C CYS A 176 -24.32 34.46 -4.65
N LYS A 177 -24.15 33.93 -3.44
CA LYS A 177 -24.62 34.57 -2.21
C LYS A 177 -24.02 35.97 -2.02
N ALA A 178 -22.71 36.10 -2.17
CA ALA A 178 -22.03 37.39 -2.05
C ALA A 178 -22.49 38.41 -3.12
N TYR A 179 -22.79 37.94 -4.33
CA TYR A 179 -23.33 38.79 -5.39
C TYR A 179 -24.72 39.33 -5.05
N GLU A 180 -25.63 38.47 -4.56
CA GLU A 180 -26.97 38.88 -4.13
C GLU A 180 -26.93 39.82 -2.93
N GLU A 181 -26.04 39.59 -1.95
CA GLU A 181 -25.84 40.49 -0.81
C GLU A 181 -25.33 41.87 -1.25
N ALA A 182 -24.38 41.93 -2.19
CA ALA A 182 -23.87 43.18 -2.74
C ALA A 182 -24.94 43.93 -3.54
N LYS A 183 -25.77 43.21 -4.31
CA LYS A 183 -26.90 43.78 -5.05
C LYS A 183 -27.94 44.39 -4.11
N ALA A 184 -28.33 43.66 -3.06
CA ALA A 184 -29.26 44.18 -2.05
C ALA A 184 -28.72 45.43 -1.33
N ALA A 185 -27.41 45.48 -1.05
CA ALA A 185 -26.78 46.66 -0.47
C ALA A 185 -26.78 47.86 -1.43
N ALA A 186 -26.54 47.64 -2.72
CA ALA A 186 -26.61 48.68 -3.74
C ALA A 186 -28.03 49.23 -3.93
N ASP A 187 -29.04 48.36 -3.94
CA ASP A 187 -30.45 48.77 -4.04
C ASP A 187 -30.89 49.60 -2.82
N LYS A 188 -30.40 49.25 -1.62
CA LYS A 188 -30.62 50.04 -0.40
C LYS A 188 -29.94 51.41 -0.47
N ALA A 189 -28.73 51.51 -1.03
CA ALA A 189 -28.00 52.77 -1.17
C ALA A 189 -28.58 53.72 -2.24
N THR A 190 -29.32 53.18 -3.22
CA THR A 190 -29.90 53.94 -4.33
C THR A 190 -31.37 54.35 -4.06
N SER A 191 -32.00 53.82 -3.01
CA SER A 191 -33.27 54.35 -2.52
C SER A 191 -33.07 55.74 -1.93
N PRO A 192 -33.73 56.79 -2.43
CA PRO A 192 -33.64 58.11 -1.82
C PRO A 192 -34.25 57.99 -0.42
N GLU A 193 -33.40 58.07 0.60
CA GLU A 193 -33.85 58.42 1.93
C GLU A 193 -34.44 59.83 1.81
N ILE A 194 -35.76 59.92 1.64
CA ILE A 194 -36.48 61.16 1.91
C ILE A 194 -36.35 61.37 3.41
N THR A 195 -35.20 61.90 3.82
CA THR A 195 -35.08 62.62 5.08
C THR A 195 -36.00 63.82 4.92
N GLN A 196 -37.18 63.67 5.54
CA GLN A 196 -38.11 64.76 5.77
C GLN A 196 -37.31 65.96 6.29
N PRO A 197 -37.40 67.15 5.67
CA PRO A 197 -36.65 68.29 6.17
C PRO A 197 -37.11 68.57 7.60
N THR A 198 -36.20 68.52 8.55
CA THR A 198 -36.41 69.09 9.88
C THR A 198 -36.80 70.56 9.68
N GLU A 199 -38.04 70.91 10.03
CA GLU A 199 -38.53 72.29 9.96
C GLU A 199 -37.57 73.22 10.69
N THR A 200 -36.96 74.11 9.93
CA THR A 200 -36.18 75.23 10.44
C THR A 200 -37.12 76.22 11.12
N THR A 201 -37.00 76.34 12.46
CA THR A 201 -37.59 77.45 13.21
C THR A 201 -36.72 78.71 13.01
N PRO A 202 -37.30 79.88 12.69
CA PRO A 202 -36.52 81.10 12.43
C PRO A 202 -36.01 81.74 13.73
N PRO A 203 -34.84 82.43 13.72
CA PRO A 203 -34.33 83.10 14.90
C PRO A 203 -34.96 84.48 15.06
N SER A 204 -35.63 84.72 16.19
CA SER A 204 -35.90 86.07 16.69
C SER A 204 -34.83 86.49 17.70
N ASN A 205 -34.25 87.63 17.37
CA ASN A 205 -33.25 88.45 18.03
C ASN A 205 -33.51 88.70 19.55
N SER A 206 -32.44 88.66 20.36
CA SER A 206 -31.90 89.82 21.11
C SER A 206 -31.35 89.48 22.52
N ALA A 207 -30.19 90.09 22.81
CA ALA A 207 -29.56 90.40 24.10
C ALA A 207 -28.75 89.31 24.87
N GLN A 208 -27.43 89.51 24.86
CA GLN A 208 -26.42 89.11 25.86
C GLN A 208 -26.39 90.17 27.01
N PRO A 209 -25.67 90.03 28.16
CA PRO A 209 -24.85 88.89 28.62
C PRO A 209 -24.87 88.56 30.15
N ALA A 210 -24.16 87.46 30.46
CA ALA A 210 -23.29 87.22 31.64
C ALA A 210 -23.79 86.41 32.86
N GLU A 211 -22.94 85.43 33.18
CA GLU A 211 -22.38 85.08 34.50
C GLU A 211 -22.80 83.77 35.21
N ALA A 212 -21.80 83.23 35.91
CA ALA A 212 -21.54 81.88 36.38
C ALA A 212 -22.54 81.24 37.35
N THR A 213 -22.61 79.90 37.39
CA THR A 213 -22.23 79.10 38.59
C THR A 213 -22.18 77.57 38.33
N GLN A 214 -21.11 76.93 38.81
CA GLN A 214 -21.02 75.51 39.22
C GLN A 214 -21.58 75.36 40.66
N PRO A 215 -21.58 74.16 41.30
CA PRO A 215 -22.05 72.82 40.93
C PRO A 215 -22.98 72.26 42.06
N THR A 216 -22.99 70.93 42.31
CA THR A 216 -23.49 70.15 43.49
C THR A 216 -24.75 69.31 43.16
N GLY A 217 -24.86 68.02 43.51
CA GLY A 217 -24.02 67.09 44.28
C GLY A 217 -24.42 65.65 43.91
N SER A 218 -23.49 64.69 44.02
CA SER A 218 -23.48 63.63 45.07
C SER A 218 -24.69 62.68 44.99
N SER A 219 -24.58 61.35 45.02
CA SER A 219 -23.63 60.46 45.72
C SER A 219 -23.80 59.04 45.11
N ALA A 220 -22.71 58.30 44.85
CA ALA A 220 -22.23 57.15 45.63
C ALA A 220 -23.22 55.95 45.66
N THR A 221 -22.86 54.72 45.29
CA THR A 221 -21.78 53.85 45.83
C THR A 221 -21.80 52.58 44.94
N GLY A 222 -20.69 52.08 44.37
CA GLY A 222 -19.76 51.10 44.97
C GLY A 222 -20.43 49.73 45.19
N LYS A 223 -19.88 48.55 44.88
CA LYS A 223 -18.52 48.10 44.58
C LYS A 223 -18.57 46.56 44.34
N ASN A 224 -17.52 46.01 43.71
CA ASN A 224 -16.95 44.65 43.87
C ASN A 224 -17.49 43.41 43.09
N THR A 225 -16.68 43.00 42.09
CA THR A 225 -15.97 41.70 41.85
C THR A 225 -16.73 40.32 41.87
N PRO A 226 -16.27 39.31 41.07
CA PRO A 226 -16.98 38.10 40.56
C PRO A 226 -16.71 36.86 41.46
N PRO A 227 -16.77 35.57 41.02
CA PRO A 227 -17.55 34.81 40.01
C PRO A 227 -18.33 33.60 40.64
N SER A 228 -19.10 32.82 39.86
CA SER A 228 -19.38 31.39 40.15
C SER A 228 -19.91 30.70 38.87
N SER A 229 -19.24 29.68 38.32
CA SER A 229 -19.31 28.25 38.65
C SER A 229 -20.72 27.72 38.94
N THR A 230 -21.29 27.00 37.96
CA THR A 230 -22.18 25.87 38.27
C THR A 230 -21.70 24.62 37.55
N LYS A 231 -21.47 23.62 38.40
CA LYS A 231 -21.10 22.24 38.16
C LYS A 231 -22.41 21.47 37.90
N GLN A 232 -22.50 20.72 36.81
CA GLN A 232 -23.27 19.46 36.87
C GLN A 232 -22.66 18.41 35.95
N ALA A 233 -22.38 17.27 36.58
CA ALA A 233 -21.88 16.04 36.01
C ALA A 233 -23.04 15.08 35.70
N ASN A 234 -22.84 14.25 34.68
CA ASN A 234 -23.12 12.81 34.66
C ASN A 234 -22.21 12.24 33.55
N SER A 235 -21.24 11.35 33.80
CA SER A 235 -21.35 9.92 34.16
C SER A 235 -22.27 9.19 33.17
N SER A 236 -21.88 8.16 32.42
CA SER A 236 -20.85 7.15 32.63
C SER A 236 -20.61 6.30 31.35
N SER A 237 -19.40 5.71 31.26
CA SER A 237 -19.04 4.34 30.79
C SER A 237 -19.40 3.90 29.36
N GLY A 238 -18.53 3.30 28.55
CA GLY A 238 -17.14 2.79 28.64
C GLY A 238 -16.65 2.60 27.19
N LYS A 239 -15.43 2.18 26.84
CA LYS A 239 -14.38 1.39 27.48
C LYS A 239 -13.14 1.58 26.59
N GLN A 240 -11.96 1.66 27.21
CA GLN A 240 -10.58 1.38 26.76
C GLN A 240 -10.34 1.03 25.26
N ALA A 241 -9.26 1.45 24.59
CA ALA A 241 -7.87 1.42 25.07
C ALA A 241 -6.93 2.34 24.26
N ASP A 242 -5.81 2.68 24.90
CA ASP A 242 -4.62 3.39 24.44
C ASP A 242 -4.04 2.97 23.08
N THR A 243 -3.47 3.94 22.36
CA THR A 243 -2.05 3.90 21.93
C THR A 243 -1.51 5.30 21.62
N THR A 244 -0.62 5.76 22.50
CA THR A 244 0.68 6.42 22.22
C THR A 244 0.78 7.36 21.01
N VAL A 245 0.61 8.67 21.26
CA VAL A 245 1.02 9.74 20.33
C VAL A 245 2.51 10.03 20.51
N GLY A 246 3.31 9.50 19.58
CA GLY A 246 4.69 9.89 19.37
C GLY A 246 4.76 11.24 18.65
N LYS A 247 5.36 12.21 19.34
CA LYS A 247 5.69 13.55 18.86
C LYS A 247 6.76 13.48 17.77
N LEU A 248 6.47 14.00 16.57
CA LEU A 248 7.49 14.50 15.65
C LEU A 248 6.90 15.64 14.81
N ALA A 249 7.38 16.84 15.13
CA ALA A 249 7.33 17.96 14.22
C ALA A 249 8.26 17.66 13.04
N ASN A 250 7.84 18.02 11.82
CA ASN A 250 8.68 18.73 10.87
C ASN A 250 7.80 19.41 9.81
N THR A 251 8.02 20.71 9.71
CA THR A 251 7.54 21.68 8.74
C THR A 251 7.90 21.29 7.31
N GLY A 252 6.96 21.49 6.38
CA GLY A 252 7.17 21.30 4.95
C GLY A 252 6.03 21.93 4.17
N ASP A 253 6.02 23.26 4.17
CA ASP A 253 5.23 24.09 3.28
C ASP A 253 5.56 23.74 1.82
N THR A 254 4.59 23.20 1.06
CA THR A 254 4.60 23.18 -0.40
C THR A 254 3.16 23.02 -0.87
N ALA A 255 2.55 24.15 -1.24
CA ALA A 255 1.33 24.17 -2.04
C ALA A 255 1.54 23.38 -3.35
N PRO A 256 0.61 22.50 -3.77
CA PRO A 256 0.74 21.89 -5.09
C PRO A 256 0.28 22.89 -6.16
N SER A 257 1.28 23.46 -6.85
CA SER A 257 1.14 24.22 -8.08
C SER A 257 0.38 23.44 -9.17
N ALA A 258 -0.52 24.15 -9.83
CA ALA A 258 -1.48 23.70 -10.84
C ALA A 258 -0.88 23.30 -12.21
N ILE A 259 0.29 22.64 -12.27
CA ILE A 259 0.99 22.34 -13.54
C ILE A 259 1.38 20.86 -13.67
N ALA A 260 0.46 19.94 -13.35
CA ALA A 260 0.67 18.50 -13.60
C ALA A 260 -0.53 17.79 -14.24
N LEU A 261 -1.44 18.51 -14.91
CA LEU A 261 -2.63 17.92 -15.55
C LEU A 261 -2.56 17.80 -17.08
N ALA A 262 -1.39 18.01 -17.69
CA ALA A 262 -1.24 17.99 -19.15
C ALA A 262 -0.60 16.72 -19.73
N ALA A 263 -0.18 15.74 -18.91
CA ALA A 263 0.60 14.60 -19.38
C ALA A 263 -0.16 13.26 -19.50
N ILE A 264 -1.43 13.16 -19.09
CA ILE A 264 -2.18 11.89 -19.08
C ILE A 264 -3.30 11.87 -20.14
N ALA A 265 -2.99 12.37 -21.34
CA ALA A 265 -3.83 12.17 -22.53
C ALA A 265 -3.21 11.20 -23.55
N ALA A 266 -2.01 10.65 -23.28
CA ALA A 266 -1.23 9.85 -24.23
C ALA A 266 -0.93 8.41 -23.78
N ALA A 267 -1.74 7.82 -22.90
CA ALA A 267 -1.64 6.41 -22.52
C ALA A 267 -2.93 5.63 -22.85
N GLY A 268 -3.53 5.92 -24.01
CA GLY A 268 -4.40 4.97 -24.70
C GLY A 268 -3.56 4.17 -25.69
N LEU A 269 -2.95 3.07 -25.24
CA LEU A 269 -2.30 2.13 -26.16
C LEU A 269 -2.77 0.71 -25.83
N GLY A 270 -3.49 0.14 -26.80
CA GLY A 270 -4.25 -1.08 -26.67
C GLY A 270 -3.43 -2.33 -26.35
N ILE A 271 -4.06 -3.24 -25.64
CA ILE A 271 -3.65 -4.64 -25.56
C ILE A 271 -4.62 -5.43 -26.43
N THR A 272 -4.36 -5.45 -27.74
CA THR A 272 -4.87 -6.49 -28.64
C THR A 272 -3.87 -7.63 -28.68
N ALA A 273 -4.37 -8.83 -28.39
CA ALA A 273 -3.68 -10.10 -28.48
C ALA A 273 -3.04 -10.34 -29.86
N THR A 274 -1.82 -10.88 -29.89
CA THR A 274 -1.47 -11.96 -30.83
C THR A 274 -0.17 -12.66 -30.43
N ALA A 275 -0.27 -13.97 -30.25
CA ALA A 275 0.84 -14.89 -30.10
C ALA A 275 1.66 -14.96 -31.39
N THR A 276 3.00 -15.03 -31.30
CA THR A 276 3.84 -15.87 -32.18
C THR A 276 5.20 -16.13 -31.52
N ARG A 277 5.52 -17.41 -31.35
CA ARG A 277 6.84 -17.97 -31.00
C ARG A 277 7.96 -17.40 -31.88
N ARG A 278 9.14 -17.15 -31.29
CA ARG A 278 10.41 -17.74 -31.79
C ARG A 278 11.52 -17.64 -30.75
N ILE A 279 11.92 -18.81 -30.27
CA ILE A 279 13.17 -19.09 -29.59
C ILE A 279 14.32 -18.85 -30.59
N ARG A 280 15.34 -18.10 -30.18
CA ARG A 280 16.66 -18.16 -30.83
C ARG A 280 17.76 -18.04 -29.78
N ASN A 281 18.44 -19.17 -29.55
CA ASN A 281 19.72 -19.24 -28.86
C ASN A 281 20.75 -18.33 -29.56
N SER A 282 21.59 -17.64 -28.79
CA SER A 282 22.93 -17.28 -29.25
C SER A 282 23.98 -18.06 -28.45
N LYS A 283 25.01 -18.48 -29.17
CA LYS A 283 26.19 -19.22 -28.72
C LYS A 283 26.97 -18.47 -27.65
#